data_AF-A0AAP9Y1Z6-F1
#
_entry.id   AF-A0AAP9Y1Z6-F1
#
_cell.length_a   1.000
_cell.length_b   1.000
_cell.length_c   1.000
_cell.angle_alpha   90.00
_cell.angle_beta   90.00
_cell.angle_gamma   90.00
#
_symmetry.space_group_name_H-M   'P 1'
#
loop_
_entity.id
_entity.type
_entity.pdbx_description
1 polymer ?
#
loop_
_entity_poly.entity_id
_entity_poly.type
_entity_poly.pdbx_seq_one_letter_code
_entity_poly.pdbx_strand_id
1 'polypeptide(L)'
;MTNPIPPAGDALRVAIASCIAEHLNVDAARLLAGVPFAEVIPDFDSLMLLEIVLLLEAKFELKLDEVPTGQAGGIVPLPLDLEELAGQVEATVCRLKYAQAGSL
;
A
#
# COMPACT_ATOMS: atom_id res chain seq x y z
N MET A 1 -18.09 -7.24 -13.25
CA MET A 1 -16.98 -6.29 -13.05
C MET A 1 -15.84 -7.12 -12.50
N THR A 2 -14.72 -7.19 -13.22
CA THR A 2 -13.60 -8.06 -12.86
C THR A 2 -12.85 -7.37 -11.73
N ASN A 3 -12.93 -7.89 -10.50
CA ASN A 3 -12.12 -7.37 -9.39
C ASN A 3 -10.64 -7.42 -9.83
N PRO A 4 -9.92 -6.29 -9.87
CA PRO A 4 -8.52 -6.31 -10.23
C PRO A 4 -7.75 -6.96 -9.09
N ILE A 5 -7.45 -8.26 -9.25
CA ILE A 5 -6.55 -8.97 -8.35
C ILE A 5 -5.22 -8.21 -8.40
N PRO A 6 -4.67 -7.75 -7.26
CA PRO A 6 -3.39 -7.08 -7.25
C PRO A 6 -2.33 -7.97 -7.89
N PRO A 7 -1.43 -7.42 -8.72
CA PRO A 7 -0.25 -8.16 -9.14
C PRO A 7 0.59 -8.56 -7.92
N ALA A 8 1.52 -9.49 -8.09
CA ALA A 8 2.42 -9.95 -7.03
C ALA A 8 3.87 -9.63 -7.36
N GLY A 9 4.73 -9.58 -6.34
CA GLY A 9 6.15 -9.28 -6.43
C GLY A 9 6.43 -7.89 -7.00
N ASP A 10 7.43 -7.78 -7.86
CA ASP A 10 7.86 -6.51 -8.45
C ASP A 10 6.75 -5.79 -9.23
N ALA A 11 5.83 -6.54 -9.84
CA ALA A 11 4.69 -5.94 -10.54
C ALA A 11 3.75 -5.19 -9.58
N LEU A 12 3.65 -5.62 -8.32
CA LEU A 12 2.92 -4.89 -7.29
C LEU A 12 3.62 -3.59 -6.90
N ARG A 13 4.94 -3.65 -6.68
CA ARG A 13 5.75 -2.47 -6.36
C ARG A 13 5.62 -1.41 -7.45
N VAL A 14 5.71 -1.82 -8.71
CA VAL A 14 5.51 -0.93 -9.87
C VAL A 14 4.10 -0.35 -9.91
N ALA A 15 3.07 -1.17 -9.66
CA ALA A 15 1.69 -0.68 -9.63
C ALA A 15 1.44 0.34 -8.51
N ILE A 16 1.93 0.06 -7.30
CA ILE A 16 1.82 0.97 -6.14
C ILE A 16 2.58 2.27 -6.41
N ALA A 17 3.84 2.19 -6.85
CA ALA A 17 4.65 3.37 -7.15
C ALA A 17 3.99 4.26 -8.23
N SER A 18 3.43 3.64 -9.27
CA SER A 18 2.73 4.38 -10.33
C SER A 18 1.49 5.08 -9.78
N CYS A 19 0.69 4.41 -8.93
CA CYS A 19 -0.49 5.01 -8.32
C CYS A 19 -0.11 6.21 -7.43
N ILE A 20 0.91 6.06 -6.57
CA ILE A 20 1.37 7.14 -5.69
C ILE A 20 1.91 8.31 -6.52
N ALA A 21 2.74 8.02 -7.53
CA ALA A 21 3.33 9.04 -8.39
C ALA A 21 2.29 9.83 -9.18
N GLU A 22 1.28 9.16 -9.76
CA GLU A 22 0.19 9.80 -10.48
C GLU A 22 -0.70 10.65 -9.56
N HIS A 23 -1.03 10.12 -8.38
CA HIS A 23 -1.96 10.77 -7.44
C HIS A 23 -1.32 11.97 -6.73
N LEU A 24 -0.08 11.84 -6.29
CA LEU A 24 0.64 12.87 -5.55
C LEU A 24 1.57 13.72 -6.42
N ASN A 25 1.66 13.43 -7.73
CA ASN A 25 2.55 14.09 -8.68
C ASN A 25 4.02 14.08 -8.22
N VAL A 26 4.52 12.90 -7.82
CA VAL A 26 5.88 12.66 -7.34
C VAL A 26 6.69 11.73 -8.25
N ASP A 27 8.00 11.63 -8.02
CA ASP A 27 8.89 10.83 -8.86
C ASP A 27 8.78 9.31 -8.56
N ALA A 28 8.11 8.59 -9.45
CA ALA A 28 7.97 7.13 -9.39
C ALA A 28 9.32 6.40 -9.37
N ALA A 29 10.34 6.91 -10.05
CA ALA A 29 11.65 6.26 -10.12
C ALA A 29 12.34 6.28 -8.76
N ARG A 30 12.17 7.36 -7.97
CA ARG A 30 12.70 7.44 -6.61
C ARG A 30 11.97 6.49 -5.66
N LEU A 31 10.65 6.36 -5.78
CA LEU A 31 9.88 5.37 -5.01
C LEU A 31 10.38 3.95 -5.29
N LEU A 32 10.55 3.60 -6.58
CA LEU A 32 11.05 2.28 -7.00
C LEU A 32 12.48 1.99 -6.58
N ALA A 33 13.30 3.04 -6.43
CA ALA A 33 14.66 2.93 -5.90
C ALA A 33 14.71 2.70 -4.38
N GLY A 34 13.56 2.63 -3.70
CA GLY A 34 13.49 2.43 -2.24
C GLY A 34 13.84 3.68 -1.45
N VAL A 35 13.71 4.87 -2.05
CA VAL A 35 13.88 6.12 -1.32
C VAL A 35 12.71 6.26 -0.31
N PRO A 36 12.98 6.66 0.95
CA PRO A 36 11.93 6.85 1.95
C PRO A 36 10.85 7.82 1.49
N PHE A 37 9.59 7.56 1.86
CA PHE A 37 8.46 8.40 1.46
C PHE A 37 8.63 9.86 1.89
N ALA A 38 9.19 10.11 3.08
CA ALA A 38 9.48 11.46 3.57
C ALA A 38 10.47 12.26 2.71
N GLU A 39 11.26 11.61 1.86
CA GLU A 39 12.21 12.27 0.95
C GLU A 39 11.67 12.45 -0.48
N VAL A 40 10.56 11.77 -0.81
CA VAL A 40 9.94 11.79 -2.16
C VAL A 40 8.64 12.57 -2.16
N ILE A 41 7.84 12.44 -1.10
CA ILE A 41 6.53 13.06 -0.95
C ILE A 41 6.71 14.31 -0.07
N PRO A 42 6.41 15.51 -0.61
CA PRO A 42 6.41 16.73 0.18
C PRO A 42 5.45 16.64 1.36
N ASP A 43 5.87 17.17 2.52
CA ASP A 43 5.05 17.22 3.74
C ASP A 43 4.48 15.85 4.16
N PHE A 44 5.24 14.76 3.92
CA PHE A 44 4.82 13.41 4.27
C PHE A 44 4.53 13.26 5.77
N ASP A 45 3.27 12.99 6.09
CA ASP A 45 2.77 12.77 7.44
C ASP A 45 1.79 11.58 7.47
N SER A 46 1.17 11.36 8.62
CA SER A 46 0.17 10.29 8.79
C SER A 46 -1.07 10.45 7.90
N LEU A 47 -1.43 11.68 7.49
CA LEU A 47 -2.58 11.92 6.61
C LEU A 47 -2.23 11.59 5.16
N MET A 48 -1.03 11.94 4.70
CA MET A 48 -0.51 11.54 3.39
C MET A 48 -0.45 10.02 3.28
N LEU A 49 0.01 9.34 4.33
CA LEU A 49 0.02 7.89 4.36
C LEU A 49 -1.41 7.31 4.32
N LEU A 50 -2.36 7.87 5.08
CA LEU A 50 -3.77 7.46 5.01
C LEU A 50 -4.34 7.64 3.59
N GLU A 51 -4.03 8.74 2.92
CA GLU A 51 -4.48 9.00 1.56
C GLU A 51 -3.94 7.95 0.57
N ILE A 52 -2.66 7.58 0.69
CA ILE A 52 -2.07 6.50 -0.09
C ILE A 52 -2.79 5.18 0.17
N VAL A 53 -3.08 4.85 1.43
CA VAL A 53 -3.79 3.62 1.78
C VAL A 53 -5.18 3.57 1.14
N LEU A 54 -5.97 4.63 1.29
CA LEU A 54 -7.31 4.71 0.71
C LEU A 54 -7.28 4.62 -0.82
N LEU A 55 -6.27 5.24 -1.46
CA LEU A 55 -6.04 5.12 -2.89
C LEU A 55 -5.80 3.66 -3.30
N LEU A 56 -4.93 2.95 -2.58
CA LEU A 56 -4.61 1.55 -2.90
C LEU A 56 -5.79 0.62 -2.62
N GLU A 57 -6.52 0.82 -1.53
CA GLU A 57 -7.76 0.09 -1.23
C GLU A 57 -8.78 0.23 -2.38
N ALA A 58 -9.01 1.47 -2.83
CA ALA A 58 -9.91 1.75 -3.95
C ALA A 58 -9.40 1.14 -5.27
N LYS A 59 -8.09 1.22 -5.53
CA LYS A 59 -7.48 0.72 -6.77
C LYS A 59 -7.56 -0.80 -6.88
N PHE A 60 -7.38 -1.48 -5.75
CA PHE A 60 -7.25 -2.94 -5.68
C PHE A 60 -8.49 -3.64 -5.10
N GLU A 61 -9.54 -2.88 -4.80
CA GLU A 61 -10.77 -3.37 -4.18
C GLU A 61 -10.52 -4.25 -2.94
N LEU A 62 -9.59 -3.79 -2.08
CA LEU A 62 -9.20 -4.48 -0.84
C LEU A 62 -9.33 -3.56 0.37
N LYS A 63 -9.25 -4.14 1.57
CA LYS A 63 -9.17 -3.41 2.83
C LYS A 63 -7.84 -3.67 3.51
N LEU A 64 -7.06 -2.62 3.71
CA LEU A 64 -5.82 -2.61 4.47
C LEU A 64 -6.18 -2.26 5.93
N ASP A 65 -6.91 -3.16 6.59
CA ASP A 65 -7.45 -2.96 7.95
C ASP A 65 -6.37 -2.70 9.03
N GLU A 66 -5.08 -2.83 8.69
CA GLU A 66 -3.94 -2.77 9.62
C GLU A 66 -2.97 -1.60 9.37
N VAL A 67 -3.24 -0.67 8.45
CA VAL A 67 -2.39 0.53 8.42
C VAL A 67 -2.81 1.42 9.59
N PRO A 68 -1.92 1.66 10.58
CA PRO A 68 -2.31 2.41 11.77
C PRO A 68 -2.56 3.86 11.40
N THR A 69 -3.82 4.21 11.20
CA THR A 69 -4.26 5.60 10.99
C THR A 69 -4.22 6.42 12.29
N GLY A 70 -3.44 5.97 13.29
CA GLY A 70 -3.26 6.63 14.58
C GLY A 70 -4.31 6.30 15.64
N GLN A 71 -5.18 5.30 15.45
CA GLN A 71 -6.18 4.93 16.47
C GLN A 71 -6.01 3.51 17.05
N ALA A 72 -5.52 3.50 18.29
CA ALA A 72 -5.70 2.55 19.39
C ALA A 72 -5.80 1.03 19.09
N GLY A 73 -4.69 0.31 19.31
CA GLY A 73 -4.76 -1.10 19.74
C GLY A 73 -3.54 -1.96 19.43
N GLY A 74 -2.79 -1.66 18.37
CA GLY A 74 -1.62 -2.42 17.95
C GLY A 74 -0.52 -1.51 17.41
N ILE A 75 0.70 -1.68 17.90
CA ILE A 75 1.88 -0.98 17.39
C ILE A 75 2.30 -1.68 16.09
N VAL A 76 1.55 -1.49 15.01
CA VAL A 76 2.03 -1.85 13.68
C VAL A 76 2.87 -0.65 13.20
N PRO A 77 4.13 -0.85 12.78
CA PRO A 77 4.92 0.25 12.23
C PRO A 77 4.29 0.75 10.93
N LEU A 78 4.22 2.08 10.78
CA LEU A 78 3.81 2.71 9.52
C LEU A 78 4.86 2.40 8.45
N PRO A 79 4.46 2.03 7.22
CA PRO A 79 5.42 1.81 6.16
C PRO A 79 6.15 3.11 5.83
N LEU A 80 7.48 3.05 5.87
CA LEU A 80 8.36 4.19 5.61
C LEU A 80 8.78 4.31 4.14
N ASP A 81 8.64 3.22 3.39
CA ASP A 81 9.00 3.12 1.98
C ASP A 81 8.06 2.19 1.19
N LEU A 82 8.33 2.10 -0.11
CA LEU A 82 7.55 1.30 -1.05
C LEU A 82 7.64 -0.21 -0.77
N GLU A 83 8.77 -0.69 -0.25
CA GLU A 83 8.99 -2.11 0.02
C GLU A 83 8.09 -2.56 1.18
N GLU A 84 8.09 -1.80 2.27
CA GLU A 84 7.26 -2.08 3.44
C GLU A 84 5.77 -2.02 3.08
N LEU A 85 5.36 -1.01 2.32
CA LEU A 85 3.97 -0.86 1.88
C LEU A 85 3.53 -2.01 0.97
N ALA A 86 4.37 -2.39 -0.01
CA ALA A 86 4.08 -3.52 -0.89
C ALA A 86 3.95 -4.82 -0.10
N GLY A 87 4.86 -5.08 0.85
CA GLY A 87 4.79 -6.25 1.73
C GLY A 87 3.49 -6.31 2.54
N GLN A 88 2.99 -5.18 3.04
CA GLN A 88 1.71 -5.10 3.75
C GLN A 88 0.51 -5.42 2.84
N VAL A 89 0.52 -4.89 1.61
CA VAL A 89 -0.51 -5.18 0.61
C VAL A 89 -0.50 -6.68 0.24
N GLU A 90 0.67 -7.26 -0.01
CA GLU A 90 0.80 -8.69 -0.30
C GLU A 90 0.32 -9.57 0.85
N ALA A 91 0.72 -9.24 2.08
CA ALA A 91 0.27 -9.97 3.27
C ALA A 91 -1.25 -9.94 3.41
N THR A 92 -1.88 -8.79 3.15
CA THR A 92 -3.34 -8.64 3.17
C THR A 92 -4.00 -9.47 2.06
N VAL A 93 -3.50 -9.39 0.84
CA VAL A 93 -3.99 -10.19 -0.30
C VAL A 93 -3.85 -11.69 -0.01
N CYS A 94 -2.74 -12.12 0.58
CA CYS A 94 -2.53 -13.52 0.96
C CYS A 94 -3.54 -13.95 2.02
N ARG A 95 -3.73 -13.15 3.08
CA ARG A 95 -4.74 -13.45 4.12
C ARG A 95 -6.13 -13.60 3.54
N LEU A 96 -6.55 -12.70 2.64
CA LEU A 96 -7.86 -12.78 1.98
C LEU A 96 -8.01 -14.05 1.12
N LYS A 97 -6.96 -14.42 0.37
CA LYS A 97 -6.93 -15.67 -0.41
C LYS A 97 -7.09 -16.90 0.48
N TYR A 98 -6.37 -16.96 1.61
CA TYR A 98 -6.45 -18.10 2.54
C TYR A 98 -7.74 -18.10 3.38
N ALA A 99 -8.32 -16.94 3.70
CA ALA A 99 -9.62 -16.84 4.37
C ALA A 99 -10.76 -17.37 3.48
N GLN A 100 -10.71 -17.12 2.16
CA GLN A 100 -11.66 -17.71 1.21
C GLN A 100 -11.47 -19.23 1.04
N ALA A 101 -10.24 -19.74 1.17
CA ALA A 101 -9.95 -21.17 1.02
C ALA A 101 -10.36 -22.03 2.25
N GLY A 102 -10.56 -21.42 3.42
CA GLY A 102 -10.91 -22.11 4.67
C GLY A 102 -12.42 -22.24 4.96
N SER A 103 -13.30 -21.86 4.02
CA SER A 103 -14.76 -21.87 4.19
C SER A 103 -15.44 -23.02 3.40
N LEU A 104 -14.89 -24.23 3.51
CA LEU A 104 -15.46 -25.47 2.96
C LEU A 104 -15.91 -26.42 4.07
#